data_AF-A0A426XY56-F1
#
_entry.id   AF-A0A426XY56-F1
#
_cell.length_a   1.000
_cell.length_b   1.000
_cell.length_c   1.000
_cell.angle_alpha   90.00
_cell.angle_beta   90.00
_cell.angle_gamma   90.00
#
_symmetry.space_group_name_H-M   'P 1'
#
loop_
_entity.id
_entity.type
_entity.pdbx_description
1 polymer ?
#
loop_
_entity_poly.entity_id
_entity_poly.type
_entity_poly.pdbx_seq_one_letter_code
_entity_poly.pdbx_strand_id
1 'polypeptide(L)'
;MSDLGHQDPEKEMKARWKGLKNSMKVWNNSSTVEEFKRGLLHPQLARELYTLPSEVLMARAAKEMVLSARAELPRQSVVQYKESLDFKEGLKRMSRVTYEYRYRVALACFHARHLDAEVEEDPFTIHPEDDLVPMERQHAFDDSVSLEP
;
A
#
# COMPACT_ATOMS: atom_id res chain seq x y z
N MET A 1 58.45 13.98 -33.81
CA MET A 1 57.53 12.86 -33.52
C MET A 1 57.62 12.62 -32.02
N SER A 2 56.60 13.03 -31.25
CA SER A 2 56.59 12.83 -29.80
C SER A 2 55.86 11.54 -29.48
N ASP A 3 56.58 10.65 -28.81
CA ASP A 3 56.13 9.36 -28.33
C ASP A 3 55.06 9.55 -27.24
N LEU A 4 53.82 9.18 -27.55
CA LEU A 4 52.69 9.19 -26.63
C LEU A 4 52.76 7.91 -25.80
N GLY A 5 53.49 7.98 -24.67
CA GLY A 5 53.49 6.93 -23.67
C GLY A 5 52.06 6.52 -23.31
N HIS A 6 51.76 5.25 -23.51
CA HIS A 6 50.44 4.66 -23.27
C HIS A 6 50.11 4.77 -21.78
N GLN A 7 49.37 5.81 -21.38
CA GLN A 7 48.76 5.87 -20.06
C GLN A 7 47.54 4.97 -20.06
N ASP A 8 47.56 3.96 -19.18
CA ASP A 8 46.44 3.08 -18.92
C ASP A 8 45.25 3.90 -18.36
N PRO A 9 44.13 4.04 -19.10
CA PRO A 9 42.95 4.77 -18.66
C PRO A 9 42.36 4.20 -17.36
N GLU A 10 42.55 2.90 -17.12
CA GLU A 10 42.06 2.21 -15.92
C GLU A 10 42.81 2.69 -14.67
N LYS A 11 44.10 3.02 -14.81
CA LYS A 11 44.95 3.53 -13.73
C LYS A 11 44.55 4.95 -13.30
N GLU A 12 44.20 5.82 -14.26
CA GLU A 12 43.68 7.16 -13.95
C GLU A 12 42.27 7.10 -13.34
N MET A 13 41.39 6.22 -13.86
CA MET A 13 40.06 6.01 -13.28
C MET A 13 40.13 5.49 -11.84
N LYS A 14 40.97 4.50 -11.54
CA LYS A 14 41.15 3.96 -10.18
C LYS A 14 41.66 5.01 -9.18
N ALA A 15 42.54 5.91 -9.61
CA ALA A 15 43.04 7.00 -8.76
C ALA A 15 41.94 8.01 -8.42
N ARG A 16 41.08 8.35 -9.38
CA ARG A 16 39.93 9.25 -9.17
C ARG A 16 38.87 8.64 -8.22
N TRP A 17 38.70 7.33 -8.22
CA TRP A 17 37.66 6.65 -7.42
C TRP A 17 38.03 6.52 -5.93
N LYS A 18 39.32 6.61 -5.59
CA LYS A 18 39.80 6.52 -4.21
C LYS A 18 39.26 7.65 -3.30
N GLY A 19 38.88 8.80 -3.89
CA GLY A 19 38.27 9.95 -3.21
C GLY A 19 36.75 9.84 -3.02
N LEU A 20 36.08 8.86 -3.63
CA LEU A 20 34.62 8.74 -3.65
C LEU A 20 34.05 8.00 -2.42
N LYS A 21 34.62 8.20 -1.23
CA LYS A 21 34.34 7.38 -0.04
C LYS A 21 33.05 7.74 0.72
N ASN A 22 32.21 8.66 0.23
CA ASN A 22 31.02 9.09 0.97
C ASN A 22 29.68 8.99 0.20
N SER A 23 29.69 8.68 -1.10
CA SER A 23 28.44 8.61 -1.90
C SER A 23 27.89 7.19 -2.11
N MET A 24 28.56 6.16 -1.61
CA MET A 24 28.19 4.75 -1.85
C MET A 24 26.95 4.27 -1.07
N LYS A 25 26.36 5.12 -0.20
CA LYS A 25 25.11 4.82 0.51
C LYS A 25 23.88 4.72 -0.39
N VAL A 26 23.94 5.27 -1.62
CA VAL A 26 22.86 5.14 -2.61
C VAL A 26 22.67 3.68 -3.07
N TRP A 27 23.70 2.85 -2.96
CA TRP A 27 23.69 1.44 -3.39
C TRP A 27 23.32 0.44 -2.28
N ASN A 28 22.87 0.90 -1.11
CA ASN A 28 22.70 0.03 0.06
C ASN A 28 21.36 -0.72 0.12
N ASN A 29 20.46 -0.53 -0.85
CA ASN A 29 19.20 -1.27 -0.94
C ASN A 29 19.34 -2.37 -2.00
N SER A 30 19.20 -3.64 -1.60
CA SER A 30 19.34 -4.80 -2.51
C SER A 30 18.45 -4.69 -3.74
N SER A 31 17.28 -4.08 -3.59
CA SER A 31 16.37 -3.73 -4.68
C SER A 31 17.04 -2.88 -5.76
N THR A 32 17.68 -1.76 -5.42
CA THR A 32 18.36 -0.87 -6.42
C THR A 32 19.51 -1.54 -7.17
N VAL A 33 20.19 -2.50 -6.53
CA VAL A 33 21.26 -3.29 -7.15
C VAL A 33 20.69 -4.32 -8.13
N GLU A 34 19.56 -4.95 -7.82
CA GLU A 34 18.88 -5.90 -8.71
C GLU A 34 18.18 -5.20 -9.89
N GLU A 35 17.66 -3.99 -9.70
CA GLU A 35 17.17 -3.13 -10.79
C GLU A 35 18.31 -2.76 -11.76
N PHE A 36 19.49 -2.39 -11.24
CA PHE A 36 20.66 -2.09 -12.07
C PHE A 36 21.16 -3.31 -12.85
N LYS A 37 21.30 -4.47 -12.18
CA LYS A 37 21.72 -5.73 -12.82
C LYS A 37 20.76 -6.17 -13.93
N ARG A 38 19.47 -5.87 -13.79
CA ARG A 38 18.44 -6.18 -14.80
C ARG A 38 18.38 -5.15 -15.94
N GLY A 39 19.25 -4.14 -15.94
CA GLY A 39 19.20 -3.04 -16.91
C GLY A 39 17.99 -2.11 -16.71
N LEU A 40 17.34 -2.20 -15.55
CA LEU A 40 16.21 -1.35 -15.15
C LEU A 40 16.65 -0.04 -14.50
N LEU A 41 17.96 0.20 -14.28
CA LEU A 41 18.45 1.59 -14.29
C LEU A 41 18.07 2.14 -15.65
N HIS A 42 16.97 2.87 -15.61
CA HIS A 42 16.15 3.26 -16.73
C HIS A 42 17.08 3.71 -17.86
N PRO A 43 17.18 2.99 -18.98
CA PRO A 43 17.99 3.43 -20.13
C PRO A 43 17.61 4.86 -20.57
N GLN A 44 16.38 5.27 -20.24
CA GLN A 44 15.90 6.64 -20.26
C GLN A 44 16.60 7.57 -19.26
N LEU A 45 16.75 7.24 -17.97
CA LEU A 45 17.55 8.03 -17.02
C LEU A 45 19.00 8.17 -17.48
N ALA A 46 19.62 7.08 -17.95
CA ALA A 46 20.99 7.13 -18.47
C ALA A 46 21.11 8.06 -19.69
N ARG A 47 20.16 8.00 -20.64
CA ARG A 47 20.09 8.95 -21.75
C ARG A 47 19.86 10.37 -21.27
N GLU A 48 18.91 10.59 -20.37
CA GLU A 48 18.54 11.92 -19.87
C GLU A 48 19.69 12.59 -19.14
N LEU A 49 20.45 11.85 -18.32
CA LEU A 49 21.64 12.35 -17.64
C LEU A 49 22.74 12.84 -18.61
N TYR A 50 22.85 12.21 -19.79
CA TYR A 50 23.83 12.57 -20.81
C TYR A 50 23.32 13.57 -21.86
N THR A 51 22.01 13.80 -21.94
CA THR A 51 21.39 14.60 -23.02
C THR A 51 20.73 15.88 -22.51
N LEU A 52 20.24 15.91 -21.26
CA LEU A 52 19.48 17.04 -20.71
C LEU A 52 20.33 17.93 -19.79
N PRO A 53 20.10 19.26 -19.80
CA PRO A 53 20.71 20.18 -18.83
C PRO A 53 20.32 19.83 -17.39
N SER A 54 21.20 20.17 -16.44
CA SER A 54 21.01 19.91 -15.00
C SER A 54 19.70 20.50 -14.45
N GLU A 55 19.28 21.67 -14.92
CA GLU A 55 18.05 22.33 -14.49
C GLU A 55 16.79 21.52 -14.84
N VAL A 56 16.75 20.90 -16.03
CA VAL A 56 15.63 20.06 -16.49
C VAL A 56 15.55 18.77 -15.67
N LEU A 57 16.69 18.19 -15.33
CA LEU A 57 16.77 16.99 -14.50
C LEU A 57 16.27 17.26 -13.07
N MET A 58 16.65 18.40 -12.49
CA MET A 58 16.18 18.81 -11.16
C MET A 58 14.68 19.09 -11.15
N ALA A 59 14.15 19.76 -12.17
CA ALA A 59 12.72 20.00 -12.30
C ALA A 59 11.91 18.70 -12.40
N ARG A 60 12.41 17.71 -13.15
CA ARG A 60 11.77 16.40 -13.28
C ARG A 60 11.85 15.60 -11.99
N ALA A 61 13.01 15.57 -11.33
CA ALA A 61 13.17 14.91 -10.04
C ALA A 61 12.22 15.51 -8.99
N ALA A 62 12.13 16.84 -8.92
CA ALA A 62 11.20 17.53 -8.03
C ALA A 62 9.74 17.16 -8.35
N LYS A 63 9.36 17.10 -9.63
CA LYS A 63 8.02 16.67 -10.05
C LYS A 63 7.70 15.23 -9.62
N GLU A 64 8.62 14.29 -9.82
CA GLU A 64 8.43 12.89 -9.42
C GLU A 64 8.36 12.74 -7.88
N MET A 65 9.15 13.51 -7.14
CA MET A 65 9.05 13.55 -5.67
C MET A 65 7.68 14.06 -5.20
N VAL A 66 7.13 15.08 -5.87
CA VAL A 66 5.78 15.59 -5.55
C VAL A 66 4.69 14.58 -5.92
N LEU A 67 4.80 13.93 -7.08
CA LEU A 67 3.84 12.91 -7.52
C LEU A 67 3.85 11.68 -6.61
N SER A 68 5.04 11.21 -6.22
CA SER A 68 5.18 10.09 -5.29
C SER A 68 4.68 10.44 -3.89
N ALA A 69 5.03 11.61 -3.34
CA ALA A 69 4.48 12.08 -2.06
C ALA A 69 2.94 12.16 -2.09
N ARG A 70 2.37 12.65 -3.20
CA ARG A 70 0.92 12.70 -3.40
C ARG A 70 0.28 11.32 -3.48
N ALA A 71 1.00 10.29 -3.94
CA ALA A 71 0.53 8.91 -3.99
C ALA A 71 0.71 8.16 -2.65
N GLU A 72 1.67 8.57 -1.82
CA GLU A 72 1.89 8.00 -0.48
C GLU A 72 0.80 8.41 0.52
N LEU A 73 0.30 9.65 0.45
CA LEU A 73 -0.81 10.11 1.30
C LEU A 73 -2.08 9.23 1.24
N PRO A 74 -2.64 8.92 0.05
CA PRO A 74 -3.80 8.04 -0.03
C PRO A 74 -3.46 6.60 0.40
N ARG A 75 -2.24 6.10 0.14
CA ARG A 75 -1.82 4.76 0.61
C ARG A 75 -1.83 4.67 2.12
N GLN A 76 -1.26 5.68 2.80
CA GLN A 76 -1.29 5.75 4.25
C GLN A 76 -2.73 5.85 4.78
N SER A 77 -3.57 6.70 4.18
CA SER A 77 -4.97 6.83 4.59
C SER A 77 -5.76 5.52 4.47
N VAL A 78 -5.52 4.72 3.42
CA VAL A 78 -6.17 3.42 3.24
C VAL A 78 -5.70 2.40 4.28
N VAL A 79 -4.41 2.40 4.63
CA VAL A 79 -3.88 1.55 5.69
C VAL A 79 -4.51 1.93 7.03
N GLN A 80 -4.52 3.22 7.37
CA GLN A 80 -5.14 3.71 8.60
C GLN A 80 -6.65 3.40 8.65
N TYR A 81 -7.36 3.59 7.54
CA TYR A 81 -8.77 3.24 7.44
C TYR A 81 -9.01 1.74 7.69
N LYS A 82 -8.20 0.84 7.12
CA LYS A 82 -8.31 -0.60 7.36
C LYS A 82 -8.01 -0.99 8.82
N GLU A 83 -7.18 -0.22 9.51
CA GLU A 83 -6.84 -0.45 10.91
C GLU A 83 -7.88 0.13 11.88
N SER A 84 -8.71 1.08 11.41
CA SER A 84 -9.76 1.73 12.19
C SER A 84 -10.79 0.75 12.78
N LEU A 85 -11.38 1.15 13.91
CA LEU A 85 -12.41 0.36 14.58
C LEU A 85 -13.67 0.24 13.72
N ASP A 86 -14.08 1.33 13.07
CA ASP A 86 -15.28 1.38 12.24
C ASP A 86 -15.20 0.41 11.05
N PHE A 87 -14.02 0.28 10.44
CA PHE A 87 -13.82 -0.69 9.37
C PHE A 87 -13.96 -2.14 9.88
N LYS A 88 -13.37 -2.45 11.03
CA LYS A 88 -13.44 -3.79 11.64
C LYS A 88 -14.87 -4.12 12.07
N GLU A 89 -15.58 -3.18 12.67
CA GLU A 89 -16.98 -3.34 13.08
C GLU A 89 -17.90 -3.45 11.85
N GLY A 90 -17.64 -2.65 10.82
CA GLY A 90 -18.29 -2.79 9.50
C GLY A 90 -18.08 -4.19 8.91
N LEU A 91 -16.87 -4.73 8.97
CA LEU A 91 -16.56 -6.08 8.51
C LEU A 91 -17.31 -7.15 9.32
N LYS A 92 -17.41 -7.00 10.65
CA LYS A 92 -18.18 -7.90 11.52
C LYS A 92 -19.66 -7.89 11.15
N ARG A 93 -20.24 -6.72 10.92
CA ARG A 93 -21.63 -6.55 10.47
C ARG A 93 -21.87 -7.17 9.10
N MET A 94 -21.00 -6.88 8.12
CA MET A 94 -21.08 -7.47 6.78
C MET A 94 -20.94 -8.99 6.81
N SER A 95 -19.99 -9.51 7.60
CA SER A 95 -19.78 -10.95 7.77
C SER A 95 -21.04 -11.62 8.33
N ARG A 96 -21.67 -11.03 9.34
CA ARG A 96 -22.91 -11.55 9.93
C ARG A 96 -24.04 -11.65 8.90
N VAL A 97 -24.29 -10.59 8.13
CA VAL A 97 -25.34 -10.57 7.09
C VAL A 97 -25.09 -11.64 6.03
N THR A 98 -23.84 -11.79 5.57
CA THR A 98 -23.52 -12.83 4.57
C THR A 98 -23.66 -14.24 5.12
N TYR A 99 -23.33 -14.46 6.39
CA TYR A 99 -23.48 -15.75 7.05
C TYR A 99 -24.96 -16.11 7.24
N GLU A 100 -25.76 -15.18 7.77
CA GLU A 100 -27.22 -15.32 7.93
C GLU A 100 -27.90 -15.67 6.59
N TYR A 101 -27.58 -14.94 5.53
CA TYR A 101 -28.13 -15.21 4.21
C TYR A 101 -27.80 -16.62 3.71
N ARG A 102 -26.52 -17.01 3.82
CA ARG A 102 -26.09 -18.35 3.38
C ARG A 102 -26.70 -19.46 4.22
N TYR A 103 -26.84 -19.24 5.52
CA TYR A 103 -27.50 -20.16 6.44
C TYR A 103 -28.96 -20.37 6.05
N ARG A 104 -29.72 -19.30 5.81
CA ARG A 104 -31.13 -19.39 5.36
C ARG A 104 -31.29 -20.15 4.05
N VAL A 105 -30.39 -19.90 3.08
CA VAL A 105 -30.39 -20.64 1.81
C VAL A 105 -30.09 -22.13 2.04
N ALA A 106 -29.08 -22.45 2.85
CA ALA A 106 -28.75 -23.83 3.18
C ALA A 106 -29.89 -24.54 3.92
N LEU A 107 -30.55 -23.84 4.85
CA LEU A 107 -31.69 -24.33 5.61
C LEU A 107 -32.89 -24.61 4.70
N ALA A 108 -33.25 -23.70 3.80
CA ALA A 108 -34.29 -23.92 2.81
C ALA A 108 -34.00 -25.14 1.90
N CYS A 109 -32.75 -25.27 1.46
CA CYS A 109 -32.30 -26.43 0.69
C CYS A 109 -32.38 -27.75 1.48
N PHE A 110 -32.08 -27.71 2.78
CA PHE A 110 -32.17 -28.86 3.66
C PHE A 110 -33.62 -29.31 3.84
N HIS A 111 -34.54 -28.39 4.17
CA HIS A 111 -35.97 -28.71 4.30
C HIS A 111 -36.59 -29.22 3.00
N ALA A 112 -36.16 -28.71 1.85
CA ALA A 112 -36.63 -29.21 0.55
C ALA A 112 -36.24 -30.68 0.29
N ARG A 113 -35.22 -31.19 0.98
CA ARG A 113 -34.72 -32.58 0.83
C ARG A 113 -35.14 -33.49 1.97
N HIS A 114 -35.41 -32.92 3.15
CA HIS A 114 -35.72 -33.64 4.38
C HIS A 114 -36.91 -32.96 5.08
N LEU A 115 -38.11 -33.20 4.56
CA LEU A 115 -39.36 -32.54 5.00
C LEU A 115 -39.70 -32.77 6.48
N ASP A 116 -39.29 -33.92 7.04
CA ASP A 116 -39.67 -34.35 8.39
C ASP A 116 -38.53 -34.15 9.42
N ALA A 117 -37.41 -33.54 9.02
CA ALA A 117 -36.26 -33.31 9.88
C ALA A 117 -36.40 -31.97 10.61
N GLU A 118 -36.48 -32.02 11.94
CA GLU A 118 -36.41 -30.83 12.80
C GLU A 118 -34.97 -30.28 12.83
N VAL A 119 -34.83 -28.97 12.61
CA VAL A 119 -33.57 -28.25 12.79
C VAL A 119 -33.67 -27.44 14.08
N GLU A 120 -32.66 -27.57 14.94
CA GLU A 120 -32.49 -26.79 16.16
C GLU A 120 -32.50 -25.28 15.86
N GLU A 121 -33.02 -24.51 16.80
CA GLU A 121 -33.38 -23.08 16.70
C GLU A 121 -32.36 -22.25 15.90
N ASP A 122 -32.86 -21.35 15.03
CA ASP A 122 -32.01 -20.49 14.21
C ASP A 122 -31.08 -19.67 15.14
N PRO A 123 -29.75 -19.82 15.07
CA PRO A 123 -28.83 -19.06 15.92
C PRO A 123 -28.92 -17.55 15.73
N PHE A 124 -29.69 -17.08 14.74
CA PHE A 124 -29.91 -15.68 14.39
C PHE A 124 -31.35 -15.21 14.62
N THR A 125 -32.26 -16.05 15.16
CA THR A 125 -33.54 -15.54 15.65
C THR A 125 -33.29 -14.72 16.91
N ILE A 126 -33.60 -13.42 16.84
CA ILE A 126 -33.59 -12.53 18.00
C ILE A 126 -34.75 -12.95 18.90
N HIS A 127 -34.44 -13.47 20.08
CA HIS A 127 -35.46 -13.82 21.06
C HIS A 127 -35.98 -12.55 21.74
N PRO A 128 -37.24 -12.51 22.22
CA PRO A 128 -37.76 -11.34 22.94
C PRO A 128 -36.96 -11.01 24.22
N GLU A 129 -36.17 -11.95 24.74
CA GLU A 129 -35.18 -11.73 25.80
C GLU A 129 -33.96 -10.91 25.31
N ASP A 130 -33.57 -11.02 24.04
CA ASP A 130 -32.49 -10.24 23.41
C ASP A 130 -32.90 -8.80 23.12
N ASP A 131 -34.21 -8.51 22.98
CA ASP A 131 -34.76 -7.14 22.86
C ASP A 131 -34.57 -6.32 24.16
N LEU A 132 -34.30 -6.98 25.29
CA LEU A 132 -33.98 -6.33 26.56
C LEU A 132 -32.50 -5.94 26.66
N VAL A 133 -31.66 -6.40 25.73
CA VAL A 133 -30.26 -6.00 25.62
C VAL A 133 -30.22 -4.71 24.81
N PRO A 134 -29.88 -3.56 25.41
CA PRO A 134 -29.89 -2.29 24.70
C PRO A 134 -28.84 -2.32 23.58
N MET A 135 -29.31 -2.45 22.35
CA MET A 135 -28.49 -2.29 21.16
C MET A 135 -28.31 -0.79 20.89
N GLU A 136 -27.07 -0.31 20.89
CA GLU A 136 -26.76 1.10 20.64
C GLU A 136 -27.11 1.45 19.18
N ARG A 137 -28.31 2.02 19.00
CA ARG A 137 -28.91 2.30 17.68
C ARG A 137 -28.38 3.58 17.01
N GLN A 138 -27.68 4.43 17.77
CA GLN A 138 -27.24 5.74 17.31
C GLN A 138 -25.87 6.06 17.89
N HIS A 139 -24.84 5.88 17.06
CA HIS A 139 -23.56 6.54 17.27
C HIS A 139 -23.63 7.86 16.50
N ALA A 140 -23.68 8.99 17.20
CA ALA A 140 -23.65 10.29 16.55
C ALA A 140 -22.27 10.47 15.90
N PHE A 141 -22.24 10.76 14.60
CA PHE A 141 -21.02 11.22 13.96
C PHE A 141 -20.72 12.62 14.50
N ASP A 142 -19.55 12.77 15.13
CA ASP A 142 -19.10 14.06 15.63
C ASP A 142 -18.59 14.92 14.47
N ASP A 143 -19.47 15.75 13.92
CA ASP A 143 -19.19 16.70 12.84
C ASP A 143 -18.59 18.04 13.37
N SER A 144 -18.09 18.06 14.61
CA SER A 144 -17.51 19.26 15.21
C SER A 144 -16.18 19.63 14.56
N VAL A 145 -16.21 20.57 13.61
CA VAL A 145 -15.00 21.24 13.12
C VAL A 145 -14.53 22.20 14.21
N SER A 146 -13.48 21.83 14.96
CA SER A 146 -12.81 22.74 15.89
C SER A 146 -12.24 23.94 15.14
N LEU A 147 -12.99 25.04 15.11
CA LEU A 147 -12.45 26.37 14.87
C LEU A 147 -11.87 26.87 16.19
N GLU A 148 -10.56 26.72 16.35
CA GLU A 148 -9.80 27.41 17.40
C GLU A 148 -9.73 28.92 17.09
N PRO A 149 -9.80 29.80 18.12
CA PRO A 149 -9.45 31.22 18.00
C PRO A 149 -7.94 31.47 18.04
#